data_AF-A0A2V7BU08-F1
#
_entry.id   AF-A0A2V7BU08-F1
#
_cell.length_a   1.000
_cell.length_b   1.000
_cell.length_c   1.000
_cell.angle_alpha   90.00
_cell.angle_beta   90.00
_cell.angle_gamma   90.00
#
_symmetry.space_group_name_H-M   'P 1'
#
loop_
_entity.id
_entity.type
_entity.pdbx_description
1 polymer ?
#
loop_
_entity_poly.entity_id
_entity_poly.type
_entity_poly.pdbx_seq_one_letter_code
_entity_poly.pdbx_strand_id
1 'polypeptide(L)' 'MVPYAPEVARWLREDPDLPGVELLRRVRLAGYRGGKSALYELVRRMRHLVNQSRPSLQN' A
#
# COMPACT_ATOMS: atom_id res chain seq x y z
N MET A 1 11.68 -14.44 0.86
CA MET A 1 11.30 -13.05 1.22
C MET A 1 9.84 -12.87 0.86
N VAL A 2 8.95 -12.57 1.81
CA VAL A 2 7.52 -12.34 1.51
C VAL A 2 7.37 -10.94 0.90
N PRO A 3 6.88 -10.78 -0.33
CA PRO A 3 6.68 -9.47 -0.92
C PRO A 3 5.36 -8.88 -0.43
N TYR A 4 5.40 -7.88 0.45
CA TYR A 4 4.21 -7.17 0.96
C TYR A 4 3.57 -6.24 -0.08
N ALA A 5 4.30 -5.90 -1.15
CA ALA A 5 3.82 -5.00 -2.22
C ALA A 5 2.49 -5.44 -2.86
N PRO A 6 2.30 -6.70 -3.32
CA PRO A 6 1.02 -7.15 -3.87
C PRO A 6 -0.15 -7.07 -2.88
N GLU A 7 0.06 -7.36 -1.59
CA GLU A 7 -1.00 -7.22 -0.57
C GLU A 7 -1.38 -5.75 -0.33
N VAL A 8 -0.39 -4.87 -0.21
CA VAL A 8 -0.60 -3.43 -0.10
C VAL A 8 -1.34 -2.89 -1.32
N ALA A 9 -0.98 -3.33 -2.52
CA ALA A 9 -1.67 -2.95 -3.75
C ALA A 9 -3.14 -3.38 -3.76
N ARG A 10 -3.44 -4.56 -3.22
CA ARG A 10 -4.81 -5.08 -3.13
C ARG A 10 -5.64 -4.23 -2.17
N TRP A 11 -5.14 -3.99 -0.96
CA TRP A 11 -5.86 -3.17 0.02
C TRP A 11 -6.10 -1.73 -0.47
N LEU A 12 -5.11 -1.13 -1.15
CA LEU A 12 -5.26 0.20 -1.75
C LEU A 12 -6.22 0.23 -2.95
N ARG A 13 -6.42 -0.90 -3.64
CA ARG A 13 -7.44 -1.02 -4.70
C ARG A 13 -8.85 -1.12 -4.13
N GLU A 14 -9.00 -1.82 -3.00
CA GLU A 14 -10.27 -1.92 -2.27
C GLU A 14 -10.63 -0.60 -1.60
N ASP A 15 -9.66 0.05 -0.95
CA ASP A 15 -9.80 1.34 -0.27
C ASP A 15 -8.56 2.22 -0.54
N PRO A 16 -8.64 3.16 -1.50
CA PRO A 16 -7.55 4.07 -1.83
C PRO A 16 -7.19 5.04 -0.70
N ASP A 17 -8.17 5.38 0.14
CA ASP A 17 -8.02 6.34 1.25
C ASP A 17 -7.52 5.67 2.53
N LEU A 18 -7.39 4.32 2.52
CA LEU A 18 -6.97 3.51 3.65
C LEU A 18 -5.75 4.12 4.34
N PRO A 19 -5.84 4.48 5.64
CA PRO A 19 -4.77 5.16 6.34
C PRO A 19 -3.46 4.36 6.34
N GLY A 20 -2.33 5.05 6.11
CA GLY A 20 -1.01 4.40 6.14
C GLY A 20 -0.70 3.70 7.46
N VAL A 21 -1.28 4.17 8.57
CA VAL A 21 -1.21 3.52 9.89
C VAL A 21 -1.91 2.16 9.91
N GLU A 22 -3.05 2.02 9.25
CA GLU A 22 -3.77 0.74 9.19
C GLU A 22 -3.04 -0.25 8.29
N LEU A 23 -2.49 0.23 7.18
CA LEU A 23 -1.55 -0.52 6.33
C LEU A 23 -0.34 -1.04 7.13
N LEU A 24 0.29 -0.17 7.95
CA LEU A 24 1.37 -0.55 8.86
C LEU A 24 0.95 -1.61 9.87
N ARG A 25 -0.27 -1.52 10.39
CA ARG A 25 -0.80 -2.53 11.30
C ARG A 25 -0.96 -3.88 10.61
N ARG A 26 -1.56 -3.91 9.42
CA ARG A 26 -1.78 -5.14 8.64
C ARG A 26 -0.49 -5.83 8.22
N VAL A 27 0.48 -5.09 7.69
CA VAL A 27 1.77 -5.70 7.30
C VAL A 27 2.56 -6.19 8.51
N ARG A 28 2.45 -5.53 9.68
CA ARG A 28 3.09 -6.00 10.92
C ARG A 28 2.46 -7.28 11.43
N LEU A 29 1.13 -7.40 11.35
CA LEU A 29 0.42 -8.65 11.65
C LEU A 29 0.84 -9.77 10.69
N ALA A 30 1.13 -9.44 9.43
CA ALA A 30 1.68 -10.37 8.44
C ALA A 30 3.18 -10.72 8.63
N GLY A 31 3.85 -10.14 9.64
CA GLY A 31 5.26 -10.44 9.97
C GLY A 31 6.29 -9.43 9.47
N TYR A 32 5.87 -8.26 8.99
CA TYR A 32 6.80 -7.22 8.57
C TYR A 32 7.60 -6.67 9.76
N ARG A 33 8.91 -6.91 9.74
CA ARG A 33 9.87 -6.47 10.77
C ARG A 33 10.74 -5.30 10.31
N GLY A 34 10.47 -4.74 9.14
CA GLY A 34 11.23 -3.61 8.60
C GLY A 34 10.95 -2.30 9.34
N GLY A 35 11.79 -1.29 9.07
CA GLY A 35 11.66 0.03 9.67
C GLY A 35 10.37 0.73 9.28
N LYS A 36 9.83 1.56 10.18
CA LYS A 36 8.61 2.36 9.93
C LYS A 36 8.77 3.21 8.67
N SER A 37 9.91 3.88 8.49
CA SER A 37 10.18 4.76 7.34
C SER A 37 10.18 4.02 6.00
N ALA A 38 10.78 2.82 5.95
CA ALA A 38 10.78 1.99 4.74
C ALA A 38 9.35 1.59 4.33
N LEU A 39 8.47 1.36 5.32
CA LEU A 39 7.08 1.06 5.03
C LEU A 39 6.31 2.30 4.54
N TYR A 40 6.49 3.47 5.18
CA TYR A 40 5.82 4.68 4.71
C TYR A 40 6.20 5.04 3.28
N GLU A 41 7.48 4.87 2.90
CA GLU A 41 7.92 5.03 1.50
C GLU A 41 7.27 3.99 0.57
N LEU A 42 7.18 2.72 1.00
CA LEU A 42 6.46 1.70 0.24
C LEU A 42 5.00 2.09 0.02
N VAL A 43 4.28 2.45 1.09
CA VAL A 43 2.86 2.85 1.00
C VAL A 43 2.68 4.07 0.10
N ARG A 44 3.54 5.08 0.23
CA ARG A 44 3.52 6.27 -0.63
C ARG A 44 3.68 5.89 -2.10
N ARG A 45 4.67 5.06 -2.43
CA ARG A 45 4.90 4.59 -3.80
C ARG A 45 3.72 3.77 -4.33
N MET A 46 3.16 2.90 -3.51
CA MET A 46 2.01 2.07 -3.88
C MET A 46 0.75 2.90 -4.12
N ARG A 47 0.49 3.95 -3.33
CA ARG A 47 -0.61 4.89 -3.57
C ARG A 47 -0.45 5.59 -4.92
N HIS A 48 0.76 6.05 -5.24
CA HIS A 48 1.02 6.62 -6.57
C HIS A 48 0.78 5.61 -7.70
N LEU A 49 1.27 4.38 -7.55
CA LEU A 49 1.10 3.33 -8.58
C LEU A 49 -0.37 2.94 -8.77
N VAL A 50 -1.13 2.75 -7.67
CA VAL A 50 -2.55 2.40 -7.74
C VAL A 50 -3.38 3.54 -8.33
N ASN A 51 -3.10 4.80 -7.93
CA ASN A 51 -3.80 5.96 -8.48
C ASN A 51 -3.49 6.18 -9.97
N GLN A 52 -2.25 5.94 -10.42
CA GLN A 52 -1.89 6.00 -11.83
C GLN A 52 -2.49 4.87 -12.66
N SER A 53 -2.79 3.72 -12.04
CA SER A 53 -3.38 2.55 -12.71
C SER A 53 -4.90 2.65 -12.86
N ARG A 54 -5.54 3.67 -12.28
CA ARG A 54 -6.93 4.02 -12.58
C ARG A 54 -6.88 4.85 -13.88
N PRO A 55 -7.20 4.27 -15.06
CA PRO A 55 -7.36 5.10 -16.24
C PRO A 55 -8.48 6.09 -15.91
N SER A 56 -8.15 7.38 -16.00
CA SER A 56 -9.16 8.42 -16.07
C SER A 56 -10.10 8.03 -17.22
N LEU A 57 -11.28 7.50 -16.90
CA LEU A 57 -12.44 7.67 -17.79
C LEU A 57 -12.74 9.17 -17.76
N GLN A 58 -11.94 9.94 -18.47
CA GLN A 58 -12.28 11.29 -18.89
C GLN A 58 -13.12 11.09 -20.14
N ASN A 59 -14.44 11.09 -19.93
CA ASN A 59 -15.45 11.22 -20.96
C ASN A 59 -15.69 12.71 -21.25
#